data_AF-A0A0D2MGM3-F1
#
_entry.id   AF-A0A0D2MGM3-F1
#
_cell.length_a   1.000
_cell.length_b   1.000
_cell.length_c   1.000
_cell.angle_alpha   90.00
_cell.angle_beta   90.00
_cell.angle_gamma   90.00
#
_symmetry.space_group_name_H-M   'P 1'
#
loop_
_entity.id
_entity.type
_entity.pdbx_description
1 polymer ?
#
loop_
_entity_poly.entity_id
_entity_poly.type
_entity_poly.pdbx_seq_one_letter_code
_entity_poly.pdbx_strand_id
1 'polypeptide(L)'
;MSASAGTVSASVKARARILYRDAAAAEKGKQSKYRGLWEFVGRAGEPSLWACVVAGPNGYGLEHVEADSFVALKWEPLLLMRGFCSEGEAALAYDLARLWLRLHAPGGHTRASLRAAAWNLRCMKPWEPDGPALRPLERIGLDRPQDARAKIRALTRKLLPSLPRGILPKPRQSQVDRLERERAVRKAAQRREDARRRVKEKAEWRKFEEERAARGPVTDEDRREMEAERERMWAVFRRDSRRAAADRKRKRAAAEERADRAEARRAARRALRGPVAAYMEGRLPRGMPAAAARLQAERKRTRAEAARARGA
;
A
#
# COMPACT_ATOMS: atom_id res chain seq x y z
N MET A 1 -2.73 -24.35 20.14
CA MET A 1 -2.98 -23.28 21.13
C MET A 1 -3.31 -21.99 20.38
N SER A 2 -4.59 -21.63 20.34
CA SER A 2 -5.11 -20.49 19.57
C SER A 2 -5.00 -19.21 20.40
N ALA A 3 -4.21 -18.23 19.95
CA ALA A 3 -4.18 -16.90 20.57
C ALA A 3 -5.57 -16.27 20.42
N SER A 4 -6.26 -16.07 21.54
CA SER A 4 -7.64 -15.60 21.58
C SER A 4 -7.77 -14.22 20.92
N ALA A 5 -8.82 -14.03 20.11
CA ALA A 5 -9.15 -12.78 19.43
C ALA A 5 -9.20 -11.54 20.38
N GLY A 6 -9.30 -11.75 21.70
CA GLY A 6 -9.23 -10.71 22.73
C GLY A 6 -7.88 -10.01 22.87
N THR A 7 -6.74 -10.69 22.68
CA THR A 7 -5.41 -10.06 22.84
C THR A 7 -5.01 -9.19 21.64
N VAL A 8 -5.43 -9.56 20.43
CA VAL A 8 -5.23 -8.74 19.23
C VAL A 8 -6.10 -7.48 19.29
N SER A 9 -7.37 -7.59 19.70
CA SER A 9 -8.26 -6.44 19.92
C SER A 9 -7.73 -5.49 21.00
N ALA A 10 -7.24 -6.02 22.13
CA ALA A 10 -6.65 -5.21 23.21
C ALA A 10 -5.33 -4.52 22.81
N SER A 11 -4.48 -5.19 22.02
CA SER A 11 -3.23 -4.64 21.48
C SER A 11 -3.49 -3.52 20.46
N VAL A 12 -4.50 -3.70 19.61
CA VAL A 12 -4.97 -2.68 18.67
C VAL A 12 -5.58 -1.50 19.44
N LYS A 13 -6.41 -1.75 20.46
CA LYS A 13 -6.95 -0.74 21.40
C LYS A 13 -5.87 0.04 22.15
N ALA A 14 -4.82 -0.62 22.60
CA ALA A 14 -3.71 0.01 23.31
C ALA A 14 -2.83 0.85 22.37
N ARG A 15 -2.53 0.34 21.16
CA ARG A 15 -1.79 1.11 20.13
C ARG A 15 -2.62 2.25 19.57
N ALA A 16 -3.92 2.05 19.38
CA ALA A 16 -4.91 3.09 19.12
C ALA A 16 -4.82 4.18 20.20
N ARG A 17 -5.00 3.83 21.48
CA ARG A 17 -4.92 4.78 22.61
C ARG A 17 -3.60 5.57 22.68
N ILE A 18 -2.46 4.96 22.36
CA ILE A 18 -1.16 5.63 22.33
C ILE A 18 -1.04 6.59 21.14
N LEU A 19 -1.67 6.27 20.00
CA LEU A 19 -1.63 7.08 18.79
C LEU A 19 -2.69 8.20 18.77
N TYR A 20 -3.81 8.02 19.48
CA TYR A 20 -4.90 8.99 19.63
C TYR A 20 -4.68 10.02 20.76
N ARG A 21 -3.56 9.92 21.48
CA ARG A 21 -3.17 10.85 22.55
C ARG A 21 -2.32 12.04 22.09
N ASP A 22 -1.98 12.14 20.81
CA ASP A 22 -1.28 13.32 20.31
C ASP A 22 -2.31 14.42 20.03
N ALA A 23 -2.91 14.95 21.10
CA ALA A 23 -3.85 16.06 21.04
C ALA A 23 -3.22 17.24 20.27
N ALA A 24 -1.91 17.44 20.40
CA ALA A 24 -1.18 18.43 19.61
C ALA A 24 -1.24 18.17 18.09
N ALA A 25 -1.17 16.90 17.65
CA ALA A 25 -1.31 16.58 16.23
C ALA A 25 -2.74 16.76 15.69
N ALA A 26 -3.74 16.48 16.53
CA ALA A 26 -5.14 16.73 16.19
C ALA A 26 -5.45 18.24 16.15
N GLU A 27 -4.97 19.01 17.13
CA GLU A 27 -5.12 20.47 17.20
C GLU A 27 -4.42 21.17 16.02
N LYS A 28 -3.19 20.75 15.67
CA LYS A 28 -2.53 21.26 14.45
C LYS A 28 -3.28 20.86 13.19
N GLY A 29 -3.84 19.65 13.16
CA GLY A 29 -4.74 19.20 12.11
C GLY A 29 -5.95 20.11 11.90
N LYS A 30 -6.46 20.80 12.94
CA LYS A 30 -7.56 21.78 12.78
C LYS A 30 -7.18 23.00 11.95
N GLN A 31 -5.90 23.31 11.83
CA GLN A 31 -5.40 24.39 10.97
C GLN A 31 -5.36 23.96 9.50
N SER A 32 -5.56 22.68 9.20
CA SER A 32 -5.71 22.17 7.84
C SER A 32 -6.98 22.75 7.22
N LYS A 33 -6.90 23.09 5.93
CA LYS A 33 -8.07 23.47 5.13
C LYS A 33 -8.94 22.26 4.75
N TYR A 34 -8.49 21.04 5.07
CA TYR A 34 -9.19 19.80 4.76
C TYR A 34 -9.62 19.08 6.03
N ARG A 35 -10.74 18.35 5.96
CA ARG A 35 -11.34 17.68 7.11
C ARG A 35 -10.69 16.35 7.43
N GLY A 36 -10.68 16.02 8.73
CA GLY A 36 -10.28 14.73 9.26
C GLY A 36 -8.80 14.37 9.07
N LEU A 37 -7.95 15.40 8.97
CA LEU A 37 -6.50 15.27 8.86
C LEU A 37 -5.82 15.63 10.17
N TRP A 38 -4.79 14.86 10.51
CA TRP A 38 -3.93 15.10 11.66
C TRP A 38 -2.52 15.39 11.17
N GLU A 39 -1.87 16.39 11.77
CA GLU A 39 -0.51 16.78 11.42
C GLU A 39 0.48 16.37 12.52
N PHE A 40 1.36 15.43 12.19
CA PHE A 40 2.52 15.10 13.01
C PHE A 40 3.70 15.94 12.52
N VAL A 41 3.98 17.03 13.21
CA VAL A 41 5.14 17.87 12.90
C VAL A 41 6.42 17.05 13.13
N GLY A 42 7.25 16.98 12.10
CA GLY A 42 8.58 16.36 12.20
C GLY A 42 9.49 17.14 13.14
N ARG A 43 10.69 16.61 13.44
CA ARG A 43 11.70 17.41 14.14
C ARG A 43 12.06 18.64 13.29
N ALA A 44 12.69 19.65 13.88
CA ALA A 44 13.14 20.84 13.12
C ALA A 44 13.89 20.43 11.84
N GLY A 45 13.42 20.90 10.69
CA GLY A 45 13.96 20.56 9.37
C GLY A 45 13.39 19.29 8.71
N GLU A 46 12.55 18.50 9.38
CA GLU A 46 11.83 17.36 8.78
C GLU A 46 10.46 17.81 8.24
N PRO A 47 10.00 17.24 7.11
CA PRO A 47 8.67 17.55 6.59
C PRO A 47 7.58 17.02 7.53
N SER A 48 6.50 17.77 7.69
CA SER A 48 5.30 17.32 8.41
C SER A 48 4.78 16.01 7.82
N LEU A 49 4.44 15.07 8.70
CA LEU A 49 3.78 13.82 8.35
C LEU A 49 2.30 13.93 8.65
N TRP A 50 1.48 13.60 7.67
CA TRP A 50 0.04 13.68 7.79
C TRP A 50 -0.57 12.29 8.02
N ALA A 51 -1.67 12.26 8.75
CA ALA A 51 -2.56 11.13 8.84
C ALA A 51 -3.99 11.54 8.50
N CYS A 52 -4.79 10.59 8.05
CA CYS A 52 -6.22 10.76 7.92
C CYS A 52 -6.96 9.74 8.78
N VAL A 53 -8.00 10.23 9.47
CA VAL A 53 -8.77 9.48 10.46
C VAL A 53 -10.24 9.49 10.04
N VAL A 54 -10.80 8.32 9.79
CA VAL A 54 -12.19 8.19 9.33
C VAL A 54 -12.97 7.29 10.30
N ALA A 55 -14.02 7.86 10.91
CA ALA A 55 -14.98 7.12 11.71
C ALA A 55 -16.00 6.37 10.83
N GLY A 56 -16.60 5.33 11.39
CA GLY A 56 -17.64 4.56 10.73
C GLY A 56 -18.97 5.32 10.57
N PRO A 57 -19.89 4.78 9.76
CA PRO A 57 -21.16 5.44 9.39
C PRO A 57 -22.13 5.68 10.55
N ASN A 58 -22.02 4.91 11.66
CA ASN A 58 -22.84 5.12 12.87
C ASN A 58 -22.27 6.22 13.79
N GLY A 59 -21.12 6.82 13.41
CA GLY A 59 -20.51 7.94 14.10
C GLY A 59 -21.01 9.25 13.48
N TYR A 60 -21.94 9.90 14.17
CA TYR A 60 -22.33 11.29 13.93
C TYR A 60 -21.08 12.16 13.72
N GLY A 61 -21.06 12.90 12.61
CA GLY A 61 -20.29 14.13 12.43
C GLY A 61 -18.86 14.17 13.00
N LEU A 62 -17.90 13.55 12.31
CA LEU A 62 -16.50 14.03 12.39
C LEU A 62 -16.32 15.34 11.62
N GLU A 63 -17.25 16.29 11.74
CA GLU A 63 -17.07 17.59 11.10
C GLU A 63 -16.10 18.44 11.92
N HIS A 64 -16.18 18.40 13.26
CA HIS A 64 -15.17 18.89 14.18
C HIS A 64 -15.26 18.13 15.50
N VAL A 65 -14.47 17.07 15.67
CA VAL A 65 -14.33 16.46 17.01
C VAL A 65 -13.08 17.03 17.64
N GLU A 66 -13.28 17.80 18.69
CA GLU A 66 -12.22 18.33 19.54
C GLU A 66 -11.34 17.19 20.06
N ALA A 67 -10.03 17.42 20.19
CA ALA A 67 -9.08 16.38 20.62
C ALA A 67 -9.51 15.71 21.93
N ASP A 68 -10.16 16.46 22.81
CA ASP A 68 -10.64 16.01 24.11
C ASP A 68 -11.92 15.15 24.01
N SER A 69 -12.73 15.35 22.96
CA SER A 69 -13.94 14.56 22.70
C SER A 69 -13.63 13.14 22.22
N PHE A 70 -12.46 12.90 21.60
CA PHE A 70 -12.04 11.54 21.22
C PHE A 70 -11.58 10.68 22.41
N VAL A 71 -11.14 11.31 23.51
CA VAL A 71 -10.79 10.60 24.76
C VAL A 71 -12.05 10.24 25.53
N ALA A 72 -13.09 11.08 25.46
CA ALA A 72 -14.39 10.85 26.08
C ALA A 72 -15.26 9.85 25.31
N LEU A 73 -15.22 9.87 23.97
CA LEU A 73 -15.95 8.92 23.13
C LEU A 73 -15.19 7.61 23.06
N LYS A 74 -15.76 6.53 23.62
CA LYS A 74 -15.25 5.15 23.59
C LYS A 74 -15.25 4.53 22.16
N TRP A 75 -15.12 5.32 21.10
CA TRP A 75 -15.27 4.88 19.72
C TRP A 75 -13.92 4.80 19.00
N GLU A 76 -13.62 3.62 18.44
CA GLU A 76 -12.45 3.44 17.59
C GLU A 76 -12.75 3.92 16.16
N PRO A 77 -11.88 4.73 15.54
CA PRO A 77 -12.07 5.07 14.15
C PRO A 77 -11.87 3.82 13.28
N LEU A 78 -12.74 3.71 12.29
CA LEU A 78 -12.78 2.56 11.39
C LEU A 78 -11.51 2.47 10.52
N LEU A 79 -10.97 3.63 10.14
CA LEU A 79 -9.72 3.74 9.38
C LEU A 79 -8.80 4.82 9.95
N LEU A 80 -7.55 4.44 10.20
CA LEU A 80 -6.43 5.33 10.45
C LEU A 80 -5.32 5.03 9.44
N MET A 81 -4.95 6.01 8.62
CA MET A 81 -3.83 5.90 7.68
C MET A 81 -2.83 7.02 7.95
N ARG A 82 -1.56 6.65 8.17
CA ARG A 82 -0.47 7.58 8.51
C ARG A 82 0.62 7.64 7.45
N GLY A 83 1.49 8.63 7.55
CA GLY A 83 2.74 8.71 6.79
C GLY A 83 2.58 9.32 5.40
N PHE A 84 1.62 10.22 5.23
CA PHE A 84 1.50 11.02 4.03
C PHE A 84 2.45 12.22 4.13
N CYS A 85 3.15 12.56 3.05
CA CYS A 85 4.17 13.60 3.07
C CYS A 85 3.62 14.99 2.72
N SER A 86 2.31 15.10 2.48
CA SER A 86 1.65 16.37 2.24
C SER A 86 0.19 16.31 2.68
N GLU A 87 -0.32 17.48 3.02
CA GLU A 87 -1.73 17.71 3.37
C GLU A 87 -2.66 17.25 2.25
N GLY A 88 -2.38 17.61 0.99
CA GLY A 88 -3.18 17.20 -0.17
C GLY A 88 -3.17 15.69 -0.45
N GLU A 89 -2.07 14.98 -0.15
CA GLU A 89 -2.02 13.52 -0.27
C GLU A 89 -2.90 12.86 0.81
N ALA A 90 -2.88 13.40 2.03
CA ALA A 90 -3.72 12.92 3.12
C ALA A 90 -5.22 13.23 2.87
N ALA A 91 -5.54 14.40 2.30
CA ALA A 91 -6.90 14.76 1.90
C ALA A 91 -7.46 13.78 0.85
N LEU A 92 -6.66 13.42 -0.15
CA LEU A 92 -7.04 12.42 -1.15
C LEU A 92 -7.29 11.05 -0.52
N ALA A 93 -6.42 10.62 0.41
CA ALA A 93 -6.60 9.35 1.12
C ALA A 93 -7.85 9.36 2.02
N TYR A 94 -8.16 10.50 2.65
CA TYR A 94 -9.38 10.68 3.45
C TYR A 94 -10.64 10.52 2.60
N ASP A 95 -10.71 11.20 1.45
CA ASP A 95 -11.88 11.12 0.58
C ASP A 95 -12.07 9.70 0.01
N LEU A 96 -10.99 9.00 -0.35
CA LEU A 96 -11.07 7.59 -0.78
C LEU A 96 -11.57 6.65 0.34
N ALA A 97 -11.15 6.88 1.57
CA ALA A 97 -11.63 6.13 2.73
C ALA A 97 -13.12 6.41 3.01
N ARG A 98 -13.55 7.67 2.96
CA ARG A 98 -14.95 8.07 3.06
C ARG A 98 -15.80 7.47 1.95
N LEU A 99 -15.28 7.44 0.72
CA LEU A 99 -15.95 6.82 -0.42
C LEU A 99 -16.16 5.34 -0.19
N TRP A 100 -15.13 4.61 0.23
CA TRP A 100 -15.25 3.20 0.59
C TRP A 100 -16.34 2.98 1.65
N LEU A 101 -16.35 3.76 2.74
CA LEU A 101 -17.37 3.62 3.78
C LEU A 101 -18.78 3.91 3.28
N ARG A 102 -18.96 4.92 2.44
CA ARG A 102 -20.24 5.23 1.82
C ARG A 102 -20.71 4.11 0.90
N LEU A 103 -19.83 3.52 0.09
CA LEU A 103 -20.23 2.40 -0.78
C LEU A 103 -20.79 1.20 -0.01
N HIS A 104 -20.38 1.04 1.25
CA HIS A 104 -20.78 -0.09 2.10
C HIS A 104 -21.72 0.29 3.25
N ALA A 105 -22.28 1.50 3.26
CA ALA A 105 -23.23 1.90 4.29
C ALA A 105 -24.57 1.15 4.12
N PRO A 106 -25.28 0.83 5.22
CA PRO A 106 -26.62 0.24 5.16
C PRO A 106 -27.56 1.13 4.32
N GLY A 107 -28.33 0.52 3.42
CA GLY A 107 -29.23 1.23 2.50
C GLY A 107 -28.58 1.70 1.19
N GLY A 108 -27.25 1.59 1.05
CA GLY A 108 -26.51 1.98 -0.15
C GLY A 108 -26.50 3.49 -0.39
N HIS A 109 -25.47 4.00 -1.06
CA HIS A 109 -25.45 5.40 -1.47
C HIS A 109 -25.82 5.55 -2.94
N THR A 110 -26.83 6.39 -3.21
CA THR A 110 -27.20 6.77 -4.57
C THR A 110 -26.12 7.64 -5.21
N ARG A 111 -26.09 7.70 -6.54
CA ARG A 111 -25.17 8.58 -7.30
C ARG A 111 -25.32 10.04 -6.90
N ALA A 112 -26.56 10.50 -6.67
CA ALA A 112 -26.84 11.85 -6.19
C ALA A 112 -26.25 12.08 -4.78
N SER A 113 -26.36 11.09 -3.88
CA SER A 113 -25.79 11.16 -2.54
C SER A 113 -24.25 11.25 -2.55
N LEU A 114 -23.58 10.49 -3.42
CA LEU A 114 -22.12 10.57 -3.57
C LEU A 114 -21.66 11.91 -4.12
N ARG A 115 -22.42 12.54 -5.04
CA ARG A 115 -22.11 13.87 -5.57
C ARG A 115 -22.38 14.99 -4.56
N ALA A 116 -23.45 14.88 -3.77
CA ALA A 116 -23.79 15.82 -2.72
C ALA A 116 -22.89 15.70 -1.47
N ALA A 117 -22.13 14.61 -1.36
CA ALA A 117 -21.21 14.43 -0.26
C ALA A 117 -20.15 15.54 -0.27
N ALA A 118 -19.91 16.10 0.91
CA ALA A 118 -18.84 17.05 1.09
C ALA A 118 -17.49 16.31 1.02
N TRP A 119 -16.78 16.44 -0.10
CA TRP A 119 -15.41 15.94 -0.30
C TRP A 119 -14.38 17.03 0.01
N ASN A 120 -13.18 16.65 0.46
CA ASN A 120 -12.05 17.57 0.61
C ASN A 120 -11.55 18.05 -0.77
N LEU A 121 -11.52 17.17 -1.77
CA LEU A 121 -11.03 17.44 -3.11
C LEU A 121 -12.18 17.44 -4.13
N ARG A 122 -13.09 18.41 -4.06
CA ARG A 122 -14.29 18.47 -4.94
C ARG A 122 -13.99 18.44 -6.45
N CYS A 123 -12.81 18.91 -6.85
CA CYS A 123 -12.36 18.94 -8.25
C CYS A 123 -11.99 17.56 -8.84
N MET A 124 -12.00 16.50 -8.04
CA MET A 124 -11.54 15.18 -8.46
C MET A 124 -12.65 14.36 -9.15
N LYS A 125 -12.46 14.10 -10.45
CA LYS A 125 -13.28 13.18 -11.26
C LYS A 125 -13.50 11.78 -10.63
N PRO A 126 -12.58 11.22 -9.80
CA PRO A 126 -12.82 9.96 -9.09
C PRO A 126 -14.07 9.85 -8.22
N TRP A 127 -14.72 10.96 -7.85
CA TRP A 127 -15.99 10.94 -7.11
C TRP A 127 -17.21 10.72 -8.01
N GLU A 128 -17.04 10.79 -9.33
CA GLU A 128 -18.09 10.55 -10.30
C GLU A 128 -18.45 9.06 -10.40
N PRO A 129 -19.68 8.68 -10.82
CA PRO A 129 -20.21 7.31 -10.82
C PRO A 129 -19.41 6.24 -11.58
N ASP A 130 -18.43 6.62 -12.39
CA ASP A 130 -17.48 5.70 -13.07
C ASP A 130 -16.02 6.08 -12.83
N GLY A 131 -15.78 6.84 -11.76
CA GLY A 131 -14.47 7.29 -11.35
C GLY A 131 -13.50 6.10 -11.13
N PRO A 132 -12.20 6.27 -11.43
CA PRO A 132 -11.20 5.21 -11.33
C PRO A 132 -11.01 4.63 -9.90
N ALA A 133 -11.66 5.20 -8.89
CA ALA A 133 -11.64 4.76 -7.50
C ALA A 133 -12.81 3.85 -7.11
N LEU A 134 -13.97 3.94 -7.76
CA LEU A 134 -15.21 3.27 -7.31
C LEU A 134 -15.10 1.74 -7.35
N ARG A 135 -15.01 1.16 -8.55
CA ARG A 135 -14.98 -0.31 -8.73
C ARG A 135 -13.89 -1.00 -7.91
N PRO A 136 -12.66 -0.45 -7.77
CA PRO A 136 -11.64 -1.06 -6.92
C PRO A 136 -11.98 -1.07 -5.41
N LEU A 137 -12.73 -0.09 -4.91
CA LEU A 137 -13.10 0.02 -3.49
C LEU A 137 -14.37 -0.75 -3.15
N GLU A 138 -15.33 -0.79 -4.07
CA GLU A 138 -16.58 -1.55 -3.94
C GLU A 138 -16.34 -3.05 -3.68
N ARG A 139 -15.24 -3.61 -4.21
CA ARG A 139 -14.88 -5.03 -4.02
C ARG A 139 -14.38 -5.40 -2.63
N ILE A 140 -14.14 -4.42 -1.76
CA ILE A 140 -13.54 -4.64 -0.44
C ILE A 140 -14.64 -4.54 0.61
N GLY A 141 -14.99 -5.64 1.27
CA GLY A 141 -15.98 -5.64 2.35
C GLY A 141 -15.51 -4.90 3.60
N LEU A 142 -16.46 -4.41 4.41
CA LEU A 142 -16.19 -3.68 5.66
C LEU A 142 -15.42 -4.50 6.70
N ASP A 143 -15.54 -5.83 6.64
CA ASP A 143 -14.80 -6.80 7.46
C ASP A 143 -13.28 -6.81 7.19
N ARG A 144 -12.82 -6.17 6.10
CA ARG A 144 -11.41 -6.16 5.66
C ARG A 144 -10.77 -4.77 5.66
N PRO A 145 -10.65 -4.10 6.83
CA PRO A 145 -10.11 -2.75 6.91
C PRO A 145 -8.63 -2.66 6.49
N GLN A 146 -7.85 -3.73 6.64
CA GLN A 146 -6.43 -3.72 6.20
C GLN A 146 -6.30 -3.75 4.68
N ASP A 147 -7.13 -4.52 3.99
CA ASP A 147 -7.19 -4.56 2.52
C ASP A 147 -7.62 -3.20 1.97
N ALA A 148 -8.60 -2.56 2.63
CA ALA A 148 -9.04 -1.21 2.32
C ALA A 148 -7.87 -0.22 2.45
N ARG A 149 -7.10 -0.25 3.54
CA ARG A 149 -5.91 0.61 3.73
C ARG A 149 -4.87 0.40 2.63
N ALA A 150 -4.55 -0.84 2.31
CA ALA A 150 -3.58 -1.17 1.26
C ALA A 150 -4.06 -0.65 -0.10
N LYS A 151 -5.33 -0.88 -0.45
CA LYS A 151 -5.92 -0.42 -1.70
C LYS A 151 -5.99 1.10 -1.77
N ILE A 152 -6.46 1.77 -0.72
CA ILE A 152 -6.58 3.23 -0.68
C ILE A 152 -5.19 3.85 -0.87
N ARG A 153 -4.15 3.38 -0.17
CA ARG A 153 -2.78 3.87 -0.40
C ARG A 153 -2.30 3.68 -1.84
N ALA A 154 -2.62 2.54 -2.46
CA ALA A 154 -2.28 2.30 -3.85
C ALA A 154 -3.03 3.25 -4.80
N LEU A 155 -4.32 3.50 -4.55
CA LEU A 155 -5.14 4.45 -5.30
C LEU A 155 -4.67 5.89 -5.10
N THR A 156 -4.36 6.31 -3.87
CA THR A 156 -3.78 7.62 -3.58
C THR A 156 -2.53 7.84 -4.43
N ARG A 157 -1.58 6.91 -4.45
CA ARG A 157 -0.37 7.00 -5.28
C ARG A 157 -0.64 7.04 -6.78
N LYS A 158 -1.73 6.41 -7.23
CA LYS A 158 -2.12 6.38 -8.65
C LYS A 158 -2.81 7.68 -9.07
N LEU A 159 -3.61 8.26 -8.18
CA LEU A 159 -4.42 9.45 -8.43
C LEU A 159 -3.73 10.76 -8.03
N LEU A 160 -2.64 10.68 -7.26
CA LEU A 160 -1.83 11.83 -6.86
C LEU A 160 -1.43 12.73 -8.05
N PRO A 161 -1.01 12.19 -9.21
CA PRO A 161 -0.64 13.04 -10.33
C PRO A 161 -1.80 13.69 -11.07
N SER A 162 -3.02 13.18 -10.91
CA SER A 162 -4.22 13.81 -11.50
C SER A 162 -4.74 14.98 -10.68
N LEU A 163 -4.12 15.31 -9.54
CA LEU A 163 -4.49 16.46 -8.74
C LEU A 163 -4.13 17.76 -9.46
N PRO A 164 -4.98 18.80 -9.40
CA PRO A 164 -4.62 20.14 -9.82
C PRO A 164 -3.33 20.66 -9.19
N ARG A 165 -2.56 21.45 -9.95
CA ARG A 165 -1.36 22.12 -9.45
C ARG A 165 -1.73 23.08 -8.31
N GLY A 166 -0.85 23.18 -7.31
CA GLY A 166 -1.06 24.01 -6.12
C GLY A 166 -1.74 23.29 -4.95
N ILE A 167 -2.29 22.08 -5.15
CA ILE A 167 -2.77 21.24 -4.05
C ILE A 167 -1.61 20.64 -3.25
N LEU A 168 -0.53 20.28 -3.96
CA LEU A 168 0.68 19.73 -3.36
C LEU A 168 1.74 20.84 -3.19
N PRO A 169 2.53 20.81 -2.10
CA PRO A 169 3.70 21.68 -1.96
C PRO A 169 4.66 21.50 -3.15
N LYS A 170 5.33 22.58 -3.58
CA LYS A 170 6.25 22.56 -4.75
C LYS A 170 7.25 21.40 -4.73
N PRO A 171 7.96 21.10 -3.62
CA PRO A 171 8.91 19.98 -3.59
C PRO A 171 8.23 18.63 -3.86
N ARG A 172 7.00 18.44 -3.37
CA ARG A 172 6.23 17.23 -3.57
C ARG A 172 5.71 17.12 -5.01
N GLN A 173 5.24 18.24 -5.58
CA GLN A 173 4.82 18.28 -6.97
C GLN A 173 5.97 17.88 -7.91
N SER A 174 7.17 18.44 -7.73
CA SER A 174 8.35 18.10 -8.54
C SER A 174 8.73 16.62 -8.44
N GLN A 175 8.59 16.00 -7.26
CA GLN A 175 8.80 14.56 -7.09
C GLN A 175 7.79 13.73 -7.88
N VAL A 176 6.51 14.13 -7.86
CA VAL A 176 5.45 13.46 -8.62
C VAL A 176 5.72 13.56 -10.12
N ASP A 177 5.99 14.77 -10.63
CA ASP A 177 6.28 15.04 -12.04
C ASP A 177 7.48 14.23 -12.53
N ARG A 178 8.56 14.14 -11.72
CA ARG A 178 9.73 13.31 -12.04
C ARG A 178 9.36 11.84 -12.16
N LEU A 179 8.62 11.29 -11.19
CA LEU A 179 8.22 9.89 -11.21
C LEU A 179 7.31 9.56 -12.39
N GLU A 180 6.45 10.49 -12.81
CA GLU A 180 5.63 10.33 -14.00
C GLU A 180 6.45 10.28 -15.28
N ARG A 181 7.43 11.18 -15.43
CA ARG A 181 8.37 11.18 -16.56
C ARG A 181 9.13 9.85 -16.62
N GLU A 182 9.69 9.40 -15.50
CA GLU A 182 10.41 8.12 -15.44
C GLU A 182 9.50 6.93 -15.82
N ARG A 183 8.24 6.92 -15.40
CA ARG A 183 7.25 5.90 -15.79
C ARG A 183 6.89 5.97 -17.27
N ALA A 184 6.74 7.17 -17.83
CA ALA A 184 6.45 7.38 -19.24
C ALA A 184 7.59 6.84 -20.11
N VAL A 185 8.84 7.14 -19.75
CA VAL A 185 10.03 6.62 -20.43
C VAL A 185 10.07 5.09 -20.39
N ARG A 186 9.85 4.48 -19.21
CA ARG A 186 9.80 3.00 -19.09
C ARG A 186 8.69 2.38 -19.92
N LYS A 187 7.48 2.98 -19.93
CA LYS A 187 6.37 2.50 -20.78
C LYS A 187 6.68 2.62 -22.26
N ALA A 188 7.33 3.70 -22.69
CA ALA A 188 7.74 3.89 -24.08
C ALA A 188 8.79 2.85 -24.48
N ALA A 189 9.77 2.56 -23.61
CA ALA A 189 10.75 1.51 -23.83
C ALA A 189 10.08 0.12 -23.95
N GLN A 190 9.16 -0.21 -23.03
CA GLN A 190 8.41 -1.47 -23.09
C GLN A 190 7.62 -1.61 -24.39
N ARG A 191 6.91 -0.55 -24.82
CA ARG A 191 6.15 -0.57 -26.09
C ARG A 191 7.06 -0.82 -27.31
N ARG A 192 8.28 -0.26 -27.31
CA ARG A 192 9.26 -0.48 -28.37
C ARG A 192 9.76 -1.93 -28.38
N GLU A 193 10.02 -2.50 -27.21
CA GLU A 193 10.41 -3.91 -27.08
C GLU A 193 9.28 -4.86 -27.53
N ASP A 194 8.06 -4.61 -27.07
CA ASP A 194 6.87 -5.38 -27.46
C ASP A 194 6.64 -5.30 -28.98
N ALA A 195 6.83 -4.13 -29.59
CA ALA A 195 6.73 -3.96 -31.04
C ALA A 195 7.81 -4.76 -31.79
N ARG A 196 9.06 -4.75 -31.32
CA ARG A 196 10.15 -5.57 -31.89
C ARG A 196 9.86 -7.05 -31.81
N ARG A 197 9.33 -7.53 -30.68
CA ARG A 197 8.94 -8.92 -30.50
C ARG A 197 7.86 -9.33 -31.52
N ARG A 198 6.83 -8.51 -31.70
CA ARG A 198 5.78 -8.77 -32.71
C ARG A 198 6.31 -8.86 -34.14
N VAL A 199 7.30 -8.04 -34.49
CA VAL A 199 7.94 -8.11 -35.82
C VAL A 199 8.70 -9.42 -36.00
N LYS A 200 9.46 -9.85 -35.00
CA LYS A 200 10.16 -11.14 -35.03
C LYS A 200 9.19 -12.32 -35.12
N GLU A 201 8.16 -12.34 -34.28
CA GLU A 201 7.11 -13.37 -34.30
C GLU A 201 6.44 -13.45 -35.68
N LYS A 202 6.14 -12.30 -36.30
CA LYS A 202 5.55 -12.27 -37.65
C LYS A 202 6.51 -12.77 -38.73
N ALA A 203 7.80 -12.51 -38.60
CA ALA A 203 8.81 -13.01 -39.54
C ALA A 203 9.03 -14.53 -39.42
N GLU A 204 9.09 -15.04 -38.18
CA GLU A 204 9.15 -16.48 -37.90
C GLU A 204 7.91 -17.20 -38.43
N TRP A 205 6.73 -16.59 -38.28
CA TRP A 205 5.49 -17.16 -38.78
C TRP A 205 5.42 -17.22 -40.31
N ARG A 206 5.92 -16.19 -40.99
CA ARG A 206 6.05 -16.20 -42.46
C ARG A 206 7.00 -17.29 -42.95
N LYS A 207 8.16 -17.45 -42.30
CA LYS A 207 9.10 -18.54 -42.64
C LYS A 207 8.46 -19.91 -42.46
N PHE A 208 7.72 -20.10 -41.36
CA PHE A 208 6.97 -21.32 -41.13
C PHE A 208 5.92 -21.57 -42.24
N GLU A 209 5.19 -20.55 -42.68
CA GLU A 209 4.23 -20.66 -43.79
C GLU A 209 4.91 -20.97 -45.14
N GLU A 210 6.08 -20.38 -45.41
CA GLU A 210 6.89 -20.63 -46.61
C GLU A 210 7.48 -22.05 -46.63
N GLU A 211 8.06 -22.51 -45.52
CA GLU A 211 8.55 -23.89 -45.35
C GLU A 211 7.41 -24.91 -45.47
N ARG A 212 6.21 -24.56 -44.99
CA ARG A 212 5.02 -25.39 -45.13
C ARG A 212 4.54 -25.44 -46.58
N ALA A 213 4.55 -24.33 -47.30
CA ALA A 213 4.14 -24.28 -48.71
C ALA A 213 5.13 -25.07 -49.61
N ALA A 214 6.41 -25.10 -49.27
CA ALA A 214 7.44 -25.83 -50.01
C ALA A 214 7.35 -27.37 -49.88
N ARG A 215 6.69 -27.91 -48.84
CA ARG A 215 6.56 -29.36 -48.61
C ARG A 215 5.46 -30.06 -49.41
N GLY A 216 4.75 -29.37 -50.30
CA GLY A 216 3.68 -29.94 -51.14
C GLY A 216 2.39 -30.24 -50.35
N PRO A 217 1.37 -30.85 -50.99
CA PRO A 217 0.11 -31.18 -50.32
C PRO A 217 0.34 -32.20 -49.21
N VAL A 218 0.20 -31.73 -47.98
CA VAL A 218 0.22 -32.51 -46.74
C VAL A 218 -0.85 -33.61 -46.85
N THR A 219 -0.41 -34.87 -46.84
CA THR A 219 -1.32 -36.02 -46.78
C THR A 219 -2.13 -35.97 -45.47
N ASP A 220 -3.26 -36.66 -45.40
CA ASP A 220 -4.04 -36.69 -44.15
C ASP A 220 -3.24 -37.29 -42.96
N GLU A 221 -2.22 -38.10 -43.24
CA GLU A 221 -1.26 -38.60 -42.24
C GLU A 221 -0.32 -37.51 -41.73
N ASP A 222 0.30 -36.74 -42.62
CA ASP A 222 1.17 -35.61 -42.24
C ASP A 222 0.38 -34.52 -41.46
N ARG A 223 -0.91 -34.36 -41.76
CA ARG A 223 -1.79 -33.40 -41.07
C ARG A 223 -2.06 -33.84 -39.64
N ARG A 224 -2.28 -35.15 -39.42
CA ARG A 224 -2.46 -35.74 -38.08
C ARG A 224 -1.18 -35.72 -37.26
N GLU A 225 -0.02 -36.01 -37.87
CA GLU A 225 1.27 -35.89 -37.18
C GLU A 225 1.57 -34.45 -36.78
N MET A 226 1.32 -33.48 -37.67
CA MET A 226 1.48 -32.06 -37.33
C MET A 226 0.52 -31.59 -36.25
N GLU A 227 -0.74 -32.05 -36.23
CA GLU A 227 -1.68 -31.72 -35.16
C GLU A 227 -1.24 -32.29 -33.81
N ALA A 228 -0.74 -33.53 -33.80
CA ALA A 228 -0.19 -34.17 -32.61
C ALA A 228 1.09 -33.48 -32.11
N GLU A 229 1.99 -33.08 -33.01
CA GLU A 229 3.21 -32.36 -32.68
C GLU A 229 2.90 -30.94 -32.17
N ARG A 230 1.92 -30.26 -32.79
CA ARG A 230 1.41 -28.96 -32.34
C ARG A 230 0.76 -29.05 -30.96
N GLU A 231 -0.01 -30.10 -30.67
CA GLU A 231 -0.55 -30.34 -29.33
C GLU A 231 0.54 -30.58 -28.28
N ARG A 232 1.57 -31.37 -28.61
CA ARG A 232 2.74 -31.59 -27.73
C ARG A 232 3.46 -30.27 -27.46
N MET A 233 3.68 -29.45 -28.49
CA MET A 233 4.35 -28.16 -28.36
C MET A 233 3.52 -27.17 -27.53
N TRP A 234 2.19 -27.10 -27.75
CA TRP A 234 1.29 -26.29 -26.92
C TRP A 234 1.17 -26.82 -25.48
N ALA A 235 1.33 -28.12 -25.24
CA ALA A 235 1.37 -28.68 -23.89
C ALA A 235 2.64 -28.25 -23.13
N VAL A 236 3.81 -28.27 -23.80
CA VAL A 236 5.06 -27.74 -23.26
C VAL A 236 4.94 -26.24 -22.99
N PHE A 237 4.42 -25.46 -23.93
CA PHE A 237 4.22 -24.02 -23.74
C PHE A 237 3.27 -23.69 -22.59
N ARG A 238 2.17 -24.44 -22.44
CA ARG A 238 1.24 -24.30 -21.30
C ARG A 238 1.93 -24.64 -19.97
N ARG A 239 2.78 -25.67 -19.95
CA ARG A 239 3.56 -26.06 -18.76
C ARG A 239 4.57 -24.98 -18.38
N ASP A 240 5.30 -24.43 -19.34
CA ASP A 240 6.32 -23.40 -19.09
C ASP A 240 5.70 -22.05 -18.74
N SER A 241 4.57 -21.70 -19.35
CA SER A 241 3.78 -20.52 -18.97
C SER A 241 3.25 -20.64 -17.54
N ARG A 242 2.75 -21.81 -17.13
CA ARG A 242 2.33 -22.09 -15.75
C ARG A 242 3.50 -22.01 -14.77
N ARG A 243 4.66 -22.56 -15.12
CA ARG A 243 5.90 -22.46 -14.32
C ARG A 243 6.37 -21.00 -14.17
N ALA A 244 6.40 -20.24 -15.26
CA ALA A 244 6.77 -18.83 -15.24
C ALA A 244 5.78 -17.97 -14.42
N ALA A 245 4.48 -18.27 -14.48
CA ALA A 245 3.47 -17.62 -13.64
C ALA A 245 3.66 -17.98 -12.15
N ALA A 246 3.96 -19.25 -11.83
CA ALA A 246 4.25 -19.69 -10.48
C ALA A 246 5.54 -19.04 -9.92
N ASP A 247 6.59 -18.94 -10.72
CA ASP A 247 7.85 -18.29 -10.34
C ASP A 247 7.67 -16.78 -10.12
N ARG A 248 6.87 -16.11 -10.95
CA ARG A 248 6.50 -14.70 -10.73
C ARG A 248 5.72 -14.54 -9.42
N LYS A 249 4.81 -15.45 -9.10
CA LYS A 249 4.07 -15.46 -7.82
C LYS A 249 5.01 -15.67 -6.63
N ARG A 250 5.93 -16.64 -6.72
CA ARG A 250 6.97 -16.89 -5.71
C ARG A 250 7.90 -15.69 -5.52
N LYS A 251 8.38 -15.07 -6.60
CA LYS A 251 9.24 -13.87 -6.53
C LYS A 251 8.52 -12.68 -5.90
N ARG A 252 7.23 -12.48 -6.17
CA ARG A 252 6.41 -11.44 -5.50
C ARG A 252 6.26 -11.72 -4.01
N ALA A 253 5.89 -12.94 -3.64
CA ALA A 253 5.78 -13.34 -2.23
C ALA A 253 7.11 -13.18 -1.48
N ALA A 254 8.23 -13.57 -2.09
CA ALA A 254 9.56 -13.38 -1.50
C ALA A 254 9.97 -11.91 -1.39
N ALA A 255 9.55 -11.05 -2.33
CA ALA A 255 9.79 -9.62 -2.26
C ALA A 255 8.95 -8.95 -1.16
N GLU A 256 7.69 -9.36 -1.00
CA GLU A 256 6.80 -8.92 0.09
C GLU A 256 7.35 -9.37 1.45
N GLU A 257 7.74 -10.64 1.60
CA GLU A 257 8.33 -11.14 2.84
C GLU A 257 9.66 -10.43 3.20
N ARG A 258 10.48 -10.08 2.20
CA ARG A 258 11.69 -9.27 2.40
C ARG A 258 11.35 -7.84 2.82
N ALA A 259 10.29 -7.24 2.26
CA ALA A 259 9.83 -5.92 2.64
C ALA A 259 9.30 -5.91 4.09
N ASP A 260 8.49 -6.91 4.46
CA ASP A 260 7.95 -7.08 5.81
C ASP A 260 9.06 -7.33 6.84
N ARG A 261 10.05 -8.17 6.51
CA ARG A 261 11.25 -8.36 7.36
C ARG A 261 12.06 -7.08 7.50
N ALA A 262 12.20 -6.29 6.43
CA ALA A 262 12.89 -5.00 6.50
C ALA A 262 12.12 -3.98 7.34
N GLU A 263 10.80 -3.96 7.24
CA GLU A 263 9.93 -3.11 8.06
C GLU A 263 9.93 -3.54 9.53
N ALA A 264 9.85 -4.84 9.83
CA ALA A 264 9.98 -5.38 11.18
C ALA A 264 11.35 -5.06 11.79
N ARG A 265 12.45 -5.16 11.03
CA ARG A 265 13.79 -4.75 11.49
C ARG A 265 13.87 -3.24 11.76
N ARG A 266 13.25 -2.41 10.92
CA ARG A 266 13.18 -0.95 11.14
C ARG A 266 12.33 -0.63 12.38
N ALA A 267 11.22 -1.33 12.58
CA ALA A 267 10.36 -1.19 13.75
C ALA A 267 11.09 -1.61 15.04
N ALA A 268 11.79 -2.75 15.03
CA ALA A 268 12.62 -3.20 16.16
C ALA A 268 13.74 -2.20 16.49
N ARG A 269 14.43 -1.64 15.47
CA ARG A 269 15.44 -0.59 15.67
C ARG A 269 14.85 0.69 16.27
N ARG A 270 13.64 1.08 15.86
CA ARG A 270 12.93 2.24 16.44
C ARG A 270 12.51 1.98 17.88
N ALA A 271 12.00 0.80 18.18
CA ALA A 271 11.61 0.39 19.53
C ALA A 271 12.81 0.40 20.50
N LEU A 272 14.01 0.06 20.02
CA LEU A 272 15.25 0.11 20.81
C LEU A 272 15.82 1.53 20.97
N ARG A 273 15.45 2.49 20.12
CA ARG A 273 15.96 3.87 20.18
C ARG A 273 15.37 4.68 21.34
N GLY A 274 14.10 4.43 21.69
CA GLY A 274 13.42 5.13 22.79
C GLY A 274 14.04 4.86 24.17
N PRO A 275 14.18 3.60 24.60
CA PRO A 275 14.77 3.26 25.90
C PRO A 275 16.25 3.67 26.01
N VAL A 276 17.01 3.56 24.92
CA VAL A 276 18.43 3.95 24.90
C VAL A 276 18.61 5.46 24.99
N ALA A 277 17.76 6.24 24.30
CA ALA A 277 17.78 7.70 24.43
C ALA A 277 17.34 8.15 25.83
N ALA A 278 16.28 7.56 26.38
CA ALA A 278 15.80 7.87 27.74
C ALA A 278 16.81 7.50 28.84
N TYR A 279 17.62 6.46 28.63
CA TYR A 279 18.71 6.08 29.52
C TYR A 279 19.91 7.04 29.43
N MET A 280 20.33 7.42 28.21
CA MET A 280 21.43 8.38 27.99
C MET A 280 21.08 9.78 28.50
N GLU A 281 19.79 10.15 28.50
CA GLU A 281 19.28 11.42 29.05
C GLU A 281 19.00 11.38 30.57
N GLY A 282 19.33 10.27 31.25
CA GLY A 282 19.19 10.15 32.71
C GLY A 282 17.75 10.09 33.24
N ARG A 283 16.76 9.83 32.37
CA ARG A 283 15.32 9.85 32.72
C ARG A 283 14.75 8.50 33.18
N LEU A 284 15.60 7.49 33.37
CA LEU A 284 15.21 6.17 33.87
C LEU A 284 15.85 5.92 35.24
N PRO A 285 15.14 5.25 36.18
CA PRO A 285 15.64 5.01 37.53
C PRO A 285 16.92 4.18 37.51
N ARG A 286 17.83 4.48 38.46
CA ARG A 286 19.19 3.91 38.60
C ARG A 286 19.27 2.38 38.74
N GLY A 287 18.15 1.65 38.72
CA GLY A 287 18.05 0.18 38.73
C GLY A 287 18.12 -0.51 37.36
N MET A 288 18.24 0.23 36.25
CA MET A 288 18.42 -0.30 34.89
C MET A 288 19.79 -0.96 34.52
N PRO A 289 20.85 -1.07 35.36
CA PRO A 289 22.07 -1.76 34.95
C PRO A 289 21.83 -3.24 34.61
N ALA A 290 20.93 -3.91 35.33
CA ALA A 290 20.66 -5.35 35.14
C ALA A 290 19.92 -5.65 33.82
N ALA A 291 18.98 -4.80 33.42
CA ALA A 291 18.25 -4.95 32.15
C ALA A 291 19.13 -4.63 30.95
N ALA A 292 19.94 -3.58 31.01
CA ALA A 292 20.90 -3.23 29.97
C ALA A 292 22.01 -4.29 29.83
N ALA A 293 22.52 -4.83 30.94
CA ALA A 293 23.50 -5.92 30.95
C ALA A 293 22.93 -7.21 30.35
N ARG A 294 21.67 -7.59 30.68
CA ARG A 294 20.98 -8.73 30.07
C ARG A 294 20.82 -8.56 28.56
N LEU A 295 20.45 -7.36 28.11
CA LEU A 295 20.26 -7.07 26.69
C LEU A 295 21.58 -7.04 25.90
N GLN A 296 22.69 -6.62 26.53
CA GLN A 296 24.03 -6.75 25.95
C GLN A 296 24.49 -8.21 25.90
N ALA A 297 24.18 -9.02 26.91
CA ALA A 297 24.48 -10.45 26.93
C ALA A 297 23.72 -11.21 25.82
N GLU A 298 22.43 -10.93 25.62
CA GLU A 298 21.63 -11.50 24.53
C GLU A 298 22.14 -11.06 23.14
N ARG A 299 22.58 -9.82 22.99
CA ARG A 299 23.20 -9.34 21.74
C ARG A 299 24.53 -10.03 21.43
N LYS A 300 25.34 -10.33 22.44
CA LYS A 300 26.57 -11.11 22.27
C LYS A 300 26.26 -12.55 21.89
N ARG A 301 25.26 -13.17 22.52
CA ARG A 301 24.79 -14.54 22.18
C ARG A 301 24.30 -14.66 20.75
N THR A 302 23.38 -13.78 20.35
CA THR A 302 22.82 -13.76 18.98
C THR A 302 23.86 -13.45 17.90
N ARG A 303 24.88 -12.62 18.21
CA ARG A 303 26.02 -12.42 17.29
C ARG A 303 26.90 -13.65 17.19
N ALA A 304 27.16 -14.35 18.30
CA ALA A 304 27.95 -15.58 18.30
C ALA A 304 27.23 -16.71 17.54
N GLU A 305 25.92 -16.85 17.72
CA GLU A 305 25.08 -17.80 16.96
C GLU A 305 25.06 -17.48 15.46
N ALA A 306 24.91 -16.20 15.10
CA ALA A 306 24.96 -15.76 13.71
C ALA A 306 26.34 -15.92 13.06
N ALA A 307 27.42 -15.86 13.84
CA ALA A 307 28.78 -16.14 13.37
C ALA A 307 29.02 -17.64 13.17
N ARG A 308 28.54 -18.49 14.09
CA ARG A 308 28.58 -19.96 13.94
C ARG A 308 27.78 -20.44 12.73
N ALA A 309 26.61 -19.86 12.48
CA ALA A 309 25.79 -20.17 11.30
C ALA A 309 26.37 -19.68 9.96
N ARG A 310 27.50 -18.96 9.97
CA ARG A 310 28.23 -18.52 8.77
C ARG A 310 29.58 -19.21 8.59
N GLY A 311 30.03 -19.97 9.59
CA GLY A 311 31.28 -20.74 9.57
C GLY A 311 31.06 -22.25 9.53
N ALA A 312 29.82 -22.71 9.34
CA ALA A 312 29.42 -24.08 9.05
C ALA A 312 28.71 -24.08 7.69
#